data_AF-A0A7J8M7S8-F1
#
_entry.id   AF-A0A7J8M7S8-F1
#
_cell.length_a   1.000
_cell.length_b   1.000
_cell.length_c   1.000
_cell.angle_alpha   90.00
_cell.angle_beta   90.00
_cell.angle_gamma   90.00
#
_symmetry.space_group_name_H-M   'P 1'
#
loop_
_entity.id
_entity.type
_entity.pdbx_description
1 polymer ?
#
loop_
_entity_poly.entity_id
_entity_poly.type
_entity_poly.pdbx_seq_one_letter_code
_entity_poly.pdbx_strand_id
1 'polypeptide(L)'
;MSFMLQIGGRSPNKILFAKNTGKIFQTDFHPAYDANGMIEFSEPVPFRLTRNMQAFFSHFGVEGLIVSSMCAAAQAVVSPKQSQHLWYQLAMFFRDELLSWSWRRPLGMPLAPAAGSGSLNPADFKNKVTTNVENVIGRINGIAPQCFSEEV
;
A
#
# COMPACT_ATOMS: atom_id res chain seq x y z
N MET A 1 6.34 1.81 0.56
CA MET A 1 5.28 1.46 -0.42
C MET A 1 4.60 0.12 -0.13
N SER A 2 5.31 -1.02 -0.10
CA SER A 2 4.68 -2.34 0.10
C SER A 2 3.85 -2.48 1.39
N PHE A 3 4.31 -1.93 2.52
CA PHE A 3 3.58 -1.95 3.78
C PHE A 3 2.31 -1.07 3.73
N MET A 4 2.46 0.15 3.21
CA MET A 4 1.41 1.15 3.10
C MET A 4 0.17 0.62 2.36
N LEU A 5 0.38 -0.03 1.21
CA LEU A 5 -0.69 -0.55 0.34
C LEU A 5 -0.95 -2.05 0.53
N GLN A 6 -0.31 -2.70 1.53
CA GLN A 6 -0.50 -4.13 1.81
C GLN A 6 -0.31 -5.02 0.57
N ILE A 7 0.77 -4.76 -0.17
CA ILE A 7 1.05 -5.52 -1.39
C ILE A 7 1.73 -6.83 -0.99
N GLY A 8 1.05 -7.94 -1.30
CA GLY A 8 1.55 -9.30 -1.12
C GLY A 8 2.23 -9.87 -2.37
N GLY A 9 2.45 -11.19 -2.36
CA GLY A 9 2.97 -11.94 -3.51
C GLY A 9 4.41 -11.57 -3.89
N ARG A 10 5.21 -11.11 -2.92
CA ARG A 10 6.54 -10.52 -3.13
C ARG A 10 7.61 -11.59 -3.32
N SER A 11 7.49 -12.44 -4.33
CA SER A 11 8.45 -13.51 -4.62
C SER A 11 9.82 -12.94 -5.05
N PRO A 12 10.95 -13.67 -4.88
CA PRO A 12 12.28 -13.12 -5.14
C PRO A 12 12.47 -12.63 -6.59
N ASN A 13 11.82 -13.28 -7.55
CA ASN A 13 11.84 -12.91 -8.96
C ASN A 13 11.13 -11.57 -9.26
N LYS A 14 10.38 -11.01 -8.30
CA LYS A 14 9.72 -9.71 -8.41
C LYS A 14 10.49 -8.57 -7.76
N ILE A 15 11.69 -8.84 -7.22
CA ILE A 15 12.55 -7.82 -6.61
C ILE A 15 13.83 -7.73 -7.44
N LEU A 16 14.00 -6.60 -8.12
CA LEU A 16 15.10 -6.35 -9.03
C LEU A 16 16.12 -5.42 -8.39
N PHE A 17 17.40 -5.77 -8.52
CA PHE A 17 18.53 -4.98 -8.05
C PHE A 17 19.31 -4.42 -9.24
N ALA A 18 19.35 -3.09 -9.37
CA ALA A 18 20.19 -2.45 -10.35
C ALA A 18 21.65 -2.49 -9.90
N LYS A 19 22.45 -3.35 -10.52
CA LYS A 19 23.86 -3.60 -10.12
C LYS A 19 24.76 -2.37 -10.16
N ASN A 20 24.47 -1.42 -11.05
CA ASN A 20 25.25 -0.20 -11.23
C ASN A 20 24.96 0.89 -10.18
N THR A 21 23.75 0.92 -9.62
CA THR A 21 23.27 2.01 -8.76
C THR A 21 22.84 1.55 -7.37
N GLY A 22 22.68 0.25 -7.16
CA GLY A 22 22.13 -0.32 -5.92
C GLY A 22 20.63 -0.08 -5.74
N LYS A 23 19.92 0.49 -6.72
CA LYS A 23 18.48 0.74 -6.63
C LYS A 23 17.70 -0.57 -6.62
N ILE A 24 16.66 -0.62 -5.80
CA ILE A 24 15.78 -1.77 -5.64
C ILE A 24 14.43 -1.42 -6.25
N PHE A 25 13.94 -2.28 -7.14
CA PHE A 25 12.64 -2.16 -7.78
C PHE A 25 11.79 -3.37 -7.45
N GLN A 26 10.49 -3.16 -7.24
CA GLN A 26 9.53 -4.24 -7.09
C GLN A 26 8.60 -4.25 -8.32
N THR A 27 8.50 -5.40 -8.98
CA THR A 27 7.53 -5.63 -10.05
C THR A 27 6.21 -6.15 -9.48
N ASP A 28 5.11 -5.98 -10.20
CA ASP A 28 3.74 -6.33 -9.80
C ASP A 28 3.27 -5.62 -8.53
N PHE A 29 2.92 -4.35 -8.68
CA PHE A 29 2.47 -3.49 -7.59
C PHE A 29 0.95 -3.37 -7.57
N HIS A 30 0.25 -4.42 -7.13
CA HIS A 30 -1.21 -4.42 -7.02
C HIS A 30 -1.65 -4.81 -5.60
N PRO A 31 -2.49 -4.01 -4.93
CA PRO A 31 -3.12 -4.41 -3.68
C PRO A 31 -4.01 -5.64 -3.87
N ALA A 32 -4.10 -6.49 -2.86
CA ALA A 32 -5.11 -7.53 -2.81
C ALA A 32 -6.41 -6.95 -2.23
N TYR A 33 -7.55 -7.41 -2.74
CA TYR A 33 -8.87 -6.96 -2.31
C TYR A 33 -9.73 -8.16 -1.92
N ASP A 34 -10.48 -8.01 -0.82
CA ASP A 34 -11.48 -8.98 -0.37
C ASP A 34 -12.73 -8.98 -1.28
N ALA A 35 -13.71 -9.84 -0.98
CA ALA A 35 -14.96 -9.89 -1.72
C ALA A 35 -15.74 -8.55 -1.74
N ASN A 36 -15.51 -7.68 -0.75
CA ASN A 36 -16.17 -6.39 -0.56
C ASN A 36 -15.43 -5.23 -1.25
N GLY A 37 -14.22 -5.43 -1.77
CA GLY A 37 -13.38 -4.38 -2.33
C GLY A 37 -12.61 -3.59 -1.27
N MET A 38 -12.41 -4.18 -0.10
CA MET A 38 -11.52 -3.67 0.94
C MET A 38 -10.12 -4.26 0.76
N ILE A 39 -9.08 -3.49 1.05
CA ILE A 39 -7.71 -4.00 0.97
C ILE A 39 -7.55 -5.16 1.97
N GLU A 40 -7.06 -6.29 1.49
CA GLU A 40 -6.82 -7.49 2.27
C GLU A 40 -5.31 -7.80 2.32
N PHE A 41 -4.83 -8.25 3.48
CA PHE A 41 -3.46 -8.70 3.64
C PHE A 41 -3.41 -10.07 4.31
N SER A 42 -3.15 -11.11 3.52
CA SER A 42 -3.14 -12.50 3.98
C SER A 42 -1.75 -13.02 4.40
N GLU A 43 -0.70 -12.22 4.24
CA GLU A 43 0.65 -12.62 4.63
C GLU A 43 0.92 -12.38 6.12
N PRO A 44 1.59 -13.32 6.81
CA PRO A 44 1.92 -13.16 8.24
C PRO A 44 2.99 -12.08 8.49
N VAL A 45 3.71 -11.65 7.44
CA VAL A 45 4.81 -10.68 7.53
C VAL A 45 4.43 -9.38 6.81
N PRO A 46 4.60 -8.20 7.45
CA PRO A 46 4.14 -6.93 6.90
C PRO A 46 4.85 -6.54 5.60
N PHE A 47 6.14 -6.87 5.50
CA PHE A 47 6.97 -6.66 4.32
C PHE A 47 8.08 -7.71 4.25
N ARG A 48 8.70 -7.84 3.09
CA ARG A 48 9.75 -8.84 2.85
C ARG A 48 11.11 -8.33 3.30
N LEU A 49 11.57 -8.82 4.45
CA LEU A 49 12.96 -8.70 4.93
C LEU A 49 13.45 -10.08 5.38
N THR A 50 13.91 -10.88 4.42
CA THR A 50 14.37 -12.25 4.70
C THR A 50 15.74 -12.28 5.36
N ARG A 51 16.12 -13.40 5.98
CA ARG A 51 17.46 -13.61 6.57
C ARG A 51 18.59 -13.31 5.58
N ASN A 52 18.45 -13.68 4.31
CA ASN A 52 19.46 -13.39 3.27
C ASN A 52 19.61 -11.89 3.01
N MET A 53 18.49 -11.15 3.00
CA MET A 53 18.52 -9.69 2.85
C MET A 53 19.10 -9.02 4.08
N GLN A 54 18.73 -9.49 5.28
CA GLN A 54 19.28 -8.98 6.54
C GLN A 54 20.78 -9.23 6.64
N ALA A 55 21.26 -10.39 6.19
CA ALA A 55 22.69 -10.69 6.11
C ALA A 55 23.41 -9.77 5.11
N PHE A 56 22.79 -9.52 3.95
CA PHE A 56 23.34 -8.60 2.94
C PHE A 56 23.42 -7.14 3.44
N PHE A 57 22.37 -6.64 4.08
CA PHE A 57 22.34 -5.27 4.61
C PHE A 57 23.11 -5.11 5.92
N SER A 58 23.47 -6.21 6.58
CA SER A 58 23.98 -6.27 7.95
C SER A 58 22.99 -5.74 9.00
N HIS A 59 23.24 -6.07 10.26
CA HIS A 59 22.43 -5.58 11.37
C HIS A 59 22.46 -4.04 11.47
N PHE A 60 23.64 -3.44 11.30
CA PHE A 60 23.81 -1.98 11.30
C PHE A 60 23.05 -1.30 10.17
N GLY A 61 23.05 -1.87 8.95
CA GLY A 61 22.31 -1.28 7.83
C GLY A 61 20.80 -1.38 8.01
N VAL A 62 20.31 -2.45 8.64
CA VAL A 62 18.87 -2.60 8.92
C VAL A 62 18.43 -1.61 10.00
N GLU A 63 19.05 -1.61 11.19
CA GLU A 63 18.64 -0.75 12.30
C GLU A 63 18.98 0.73 12.08
N GLY A 64 20.07 1.01 11.38
CA GLY A 64 20.49 2.36 11.04
C GLY A 64 19.73 2.89 9.82
N LEU A 65 20.12 2.45 8.62
CA LEU A 65 19.67 3.07 7.36
C LEU A 65 18.22 2.72 7.01
N ILE A 66 17.83 1.45 7.12
CA ILE A 66 16.48 1.04 6.68
C ILE A 66 15.42 1.60 7.63
N VAL A 67 15.59 1.46 8.95
CA VAL A 67 14.62 1.99 9.91
C VAL A 67 14.54 3.52 9.83
N SER A 68 15.67 4.24 9.84
CA SER A 68 15.65 5.71 9.78
C SER A 68 15.03 6.23 8.48
N SER A 69 15.34 5.62 7.33
CA SER A 69 14.74 6.02 6.04
C SER A 69 13.24 5.71 5.97
N MET A 70 12.79 4.60 6.56
CA MET A 70 11.35 4.29 6.67
C MET A 70 10.62 5.31 7.55
N CYS A 71 11.18 5.65 8.71
CA CYS A 71 10.63 6.65 9.61
C CYS A 71 10.58 8.04 8.97
N ALA A 72 11.67 8.47 8.33
CA ALA A 72 11.74 9.76 7.64
C ALA A 72 10.74 9.82 6.47
N ALA A 73 10.60 8.75 5.70
CA ALA A 73 9.62 8.67 4.61
C ALA A 73 8.18 8.71 5.13
N ALA A 74 7.87 7.98 6.21
CA ALA A 74 6.55 8.03 6.84
C ALA A 74 6.23 9.45 7.34
N GLN A 75 7.18 10.11 7.99
CA GLN A 75 7.02 11.48 8.48
C GLN A 75 6.79 12.49 7.36
N ALA A 76 7.58 12.38 6.28
CA ALA A 76 7.43 13.26 5.11
C ALA A 76 6.05 13.11 4.45
N VAL A 77 5.47 11.91 4.47
CA VAL A 77 4.15 11.64 3.87
C VAL A 77 3.00 12.11 4.78
N VAL A 78 3.18 12.08 6.11
CA VAL A 78 2.16 12.44 7.10
C VAL A 78 2.14 13.94 7.43
N SER A 79 3.19 14.67 7.04
CA SER A 79 3.29 16.12 7.21
C SER A 79 1.99 16.86 6.82
N PRO A 80 1.50 17.82 7.63
CA PRO A 80 0.24 18.52 7.39
C PRO A 80 0.13 19.15 6.00
N LYS A 81 1.27 19.58 5.43
CA LYS A 81 1.36 20.18 4.09
C LYS A 81 1.10 19.16 2.98
N GLN A 82 1.40 17.88 3.21
CA GLN A 82 1.38 16.80 2.21
C GLN A 82 0.22 15.82 2.38
N SER A 83 -0.33 15.72 3.59
CA SER A 83 -1.42 14.79 3.93
C SER A 83 -2.65 14.95 3.02
N GLN A 84 -3.04 16.18 2.68
CA GLN A 84 -4.14 16.43 1.75
C GLN A 84 -3.82 15.94 0.33
N HIS A 85 -2.63 16.23 -0.18
CA HIS A 85 -2.21 15.79 -1.52
C HIS A 85 -2.15 14.26 -1.61
N LEU A 86 -1.63 13.60 -0.58
CA LEU A 86 -1.61 12.16 -0.47
C LEU A 86 -3.03 11.58 -0.52
N TRP A 87 -3.97 12.18 0.23
CA TRP A 87 -5.35 11.72 0.26
C TRP A 87 -5.96 11.72 -1.15
N TYR A 88 -5.82 12.81 -1.90
CA TYR A 88 -6.36 12.89 -3.26
C TYR A 88 -5.69 11.91 -4.23
N GLN A 89 -4.37 11.72 -4.12
CA GLN A 89 -3.64 10.75 -4.94
C GLN A 89 -4.10 9.31 -4.65
N LEU A 90 -4.26 8.96 -3.37
CA LEU A 90 -4.78 7.65 -2.97
C LEU A 90 -6.24 7.46 -3.39
N ALA A 91 -7.07 8.50 -3.29
CA ALA A 91 -8.47 8.44 -3.72
C ALA A 91 -8.61 8.15 -5.22
N MET A 92 -7.81 8.81 -6.06
CA MET A 92 -7.76 8.53 -7.50
C MET A 92 -7.24 7.12 -7.77
N PHE A 93 -6.16 6.70 -7.10
CA PHE A 93 -5.60 5.37 -7.23
C PHE A 93 -6.61 4.26 -6.89
N PHE A 94 -7.29 4.35 -5.73
CA PHE A 94 -8.27 3.33 -5.32
C PHE A 94 -9.53 3.34 -6.18
N ARG A 95 -9.95 4.51 -6.68
CA ARG A 95 -11.06 4.57 -7.63
C ARG A 95 -10.74 3.72 -8.86
N ASP A 96 -9.58 3.91 -9.47
CA ASP A 96 -9.22 3.24 -10.72
C ASP A 96 -8.92 1.74 -10.49
N GLU A 97 -8.26 1.40 -9.38
CA GLU A 97 -7.99 0.01 -9.01
C GLU A 97 -9.28 -0.76 -8.68
N LEU A 98 -10.24 -0.17 -7.95
CA LEU A 98 -11.51 -0.85 -7.62
C LEU A 98 -12.37 -1.07 -8.87
N LEU A 99 -12.36 -0.11 -9.81
CA LEU A 99 -13.00 -0.30 -11.11
C LEU A 99 -12.35 -1.46 -11.87
N SER A 100 -11.02 -1.45 -12.00
CA SER A 100 -10.25 -2.51 -12.66
C SER A 100 -10.48 -3.88 -12.01
N TRP A 101 -10.40 -3.97 -10.68
CA TRP A 101 -10.64 -5.20 -9.92
C TRP A 101 -12.06 -5.74 -10.12
N SER A 102 -13.08 -4.86 -10.13
CA SER A 102 -14.47 -5.28 -10.31
C SER A 102 -14.70 -5.97 -11.66
N TRP A 103 -13.88 -5.67 -12.66
CA TRP A 103 -13.95 -6.26 -14.00
C TRP A 103 -13.13 -7.55 -14.15
N ARG A 104 -12.18 -7.84 -13.23
CA ARG A 104 -11.29 -9.03 -13.30
C ARG A 104 -11.93 -10.32 -12.76
N ARG A 105 -13.19 -10.32 -12.32
CA ARG A 105 -13.85 -11.53 -11.82
C ARG A 105 -14.08 -12.52 -12.98
N PRO A 106 -13.64 -13.79 -12.89
CA PRO A 106 -13.71 -14.75 -13.99
C PRO A 106 -15.14 -15.01 -14.48
N LEU A 107 -15.32 -15.19 -15.79
CA LEU A 107 -16.53 -15.73 -16.41
C LEU A 107 -16.85 -17.11 -15.79
N GLY A 108 -17.88 -17.17 -14.94
CA GLY A 108 -18.36 -18.44 -14.34
C GLY A 108 -18.74 -18.37 -12.86
N MET A 109 -18.30 -17.34 -12.13
CA MET A 109 -18.88 -16.97 -10.83
C MET A 109 -20.14 -16.11 -11.09
N PRO A 110 -21.21 -16.14 -10.25
CA PRO A 110 -22.40 -15.33 -10.51
C PRO A 110 -21.94 -13.91 -10.75
N LEU A 111 -22.20 -13.41 -11.96
CA LEU A 111 -21.97 -12.02 -12.32
C LEU A 111 -22.65 -11.22 -11.21
N ALA A 112 -21.87 -10.50 -10.39
CA ALA A 112 -22.41 -9.24 -9.89
C ALA A 112 -22.93 -8.53 -11.14
N PRO A 113 -24.19 -8.07 -11.13
CA PRO A 113 -24.97 -7.93 -12.35
C PRO A 113 -24.14 -7.24 -13.40
N ALA A 114 -23.99 -7.94 -14.54
CA ALA A 114 -23.33 -7.44 -15.74
C ALA A 114 -23.61 -5.95 -15.89
N ALA A 115 -22.58 -5.18 -16.24
CA ALA A 115 -22.56 -3.73 -16.42
C ALA A 115 -23.80 -3.19 -17.18
N GLY A 116 -24.92 -3.07 -16.45
CA GLY A 116 -26.26 -2.98 -17.02
C GLY A 116 -27.39 -3.09 -15.99
N SER A 117 -27.22 -3.73 -14.82
CA SER A 117 -28.33 -3.77 -13.83
C SER A 117 -27.94 -3.99 -12.36
N GLY A 118 -26.80 -3.46 -11.93
CA GLY A 118 -26.36 -3.52 -10.54
C GLY A 118 -25.27 -2.51 -10.26
N SER A 119 -25.52 -1.23 -10.60
CA SER A 119 -24.69 -0.12 -10.16
C SER A 119 -24.45 -0.32 -8.67
N LEU A 120 -23.19 -0.56 -8.26
CA LEU A 120 -22.78 -0.21 -6.91
C LEU A 120 -23.32 1.20 -6.70
N ASN A 121 -24.12 1.40 -5.66
CA ASN A 121 -24.65 2.71 -5.37
C ASN A 121 -23.46 3.69 -5.37
N PRO A 122 -23.49 4.80 -6.13
CA PRO A 122 -22.35 5.70 -6.22
C PRO A 122 -21.84 6.15 -4.85
N ALA A 123 -22.75 6.23 -3.87
CA ALA A 123 -22.42 6.46 -2.46
C ALA A 123 -21.59 5.34 -1.84
N ASP A 124 -21.98 4.08 -2.03
CA ASP A 124 -21.26 2.91 -1.49
C ASP A 124 -19.87 2.77 -2.11
N PHE A 125 -19.74 3.02 -3.42
CA PHE A 125 -18.46 3.01 -4.10
C PHE A 125 -17.53 4.10 -3.55
N LYS A 126 -18.05 5.33 -3.40
CA LYS A 126 -17.30 6.43 -2.79
C LYS A 126 -16.87 6.07 -1.36
N ASN A 127 -17.75 5.47 -0.57
CA ASN A 127 -17.43 5.05 0.79
C ASN A 127 -16.28 4.03 0.79
N LYS A 128 -16.29 3.02 -0.07
CA LYS A 128 -15.19 2.05 -0.19
C LYS A 128 -13.86 2.70 -0.54
N VAL A 129 -13.85 3.64 -1.47
CA VAL A 129 -12.65 4.42 -1.82
C VAL A 129 -12.14 5.16 -0.57
N THR A 130 -13.00 5.93 0.08
CA THR A 130 -12.64 6.70 1.28
C THR A 130 -12.11 5.81 2.39
N THR A 131 -12.79 4.71 2.72
CA THR A 131 -12.34 3.79 3.78
C THR A 131 -11.00 3.15 3.45
N ASN A 132 -10.74 2.79 2.19
CA ASN A 132 -9.43 2.26 1.80
C ASN A 132 -8.32 3.31 1.93
N VAL A 133 -8.60 4.57 1.57
CA VAL A 133 -7.66 5.69 1.78
C VAL A 133 -7.37 5.89 3.27
N GLU A 134 -8.41 5.92 4.09
CA GLU A 134 -8.28 6.09 5.55
C GLU A 134 -7.49 4.94 6.18
N ASN A 135 -7.73 3.69 5.77
CA ASN A 135 -6.96 2.53 6.21
C ASN A 135 -5.47 2.67 5.86
N VAL A 136 -5.15 3.16 4.66
CA VAL A 136 -3.76 3.42 4.25
C VAL A 136 -3.14 4.51 5.13
N ILE A 137 -3.82 5.65 5.29
CA ILE A 137 -3.32 6.77 6.08
C ILE A 137 -3.14 6.37 7.54
N GLY A 138 -4.09 5.64 8.12
CA GLY A 138 -4.00 5.12 9.49
C GLY A 138 -2.77 4.23 9.70
N ARG A 139 -2.43 3.38 8.72
CA ARG A 139 -1.20 2.57 8.77
C ARG A 139 0.06 3.41 8.72
N ILE A 140 0.12 4.43 7.86
CA ILE A 140 1.29 5.31 7.77
C ILE A 140 1.46 6.09 9.08
N ASN A 141 0.37 6.64 9.63
CA ASN A 141 0.37 7.33 10.91
C ASN A 141 0.86 6.44 12.06
N GLY A 142 0.55 5.14 12.03
CA GLY A 142 1.01 4.18 13.03
C GLY A 142 2.52 3.92 13.03
N ILE A 143 3.23 4.21 11.93
CA ILE A 143 4.69 4.04 11.82
C ILE A 143 5.46 5.36 11.74
N ALA A 144 4.75 6.47 11.52
CA ALA A 144 5.33 7.79 11.50
C ALA A 144 5.78 8.18 12.93
N PRO A 145 7.02 8.66 13.11
CA PRO A 145 7.46 9.21 14.39
C PRO A 145 6.50 10.30 14.87
N GLN A 146 6.02 10.20 16.11
CA GLN A 146 5.20 11.25 16.69
C GLN A 146 6.10 12.45 16.99
N CYS A 147 6.03 13.46 16.13
CA CYS A 147 6.64 14.75 16.41
C CYS A 147 5.71 15.48 17.38
N PHE A 148 5.97 15.37 18.68
CA PHE A 148 5.38 16.29 19.62
C PHE A 148 5.91 17.68 19.24
N SER A 149 5.00 18.61 18.92
CA SER A 149 5.38 20.02 18.90
C SER A 149 5.96 20.31 20.28
N GLU A 150 7.26 20.62 20.36
CA GLU A 150 7.75 21.54 21.37
C GLU A 150 7.09 22.89 21.07
N GLU A 151 5.84 23.04 21.51
CA GLU A 151 5.18 24.34 21.58
C GLU A 151 5.36 24.91 22.99
N VAL A 152 6.36 25.81 23.05
CA VAL A 152 6.48 27.03 23.86
C VAL A 152 6.69 26.90 25.37
#